data_AF-A0A1G2UKJ3-F1
#
_entry.id   AF-A0A1G2UKJ3-F1
#
_cell.length_a   1.000
_cell.length_b   1.000
_cell.length_c   1.000
_cell.angle_alpha   90.00
_cell.angle_beta   90.00
_cell.angle_gamma   90.00
#
_symmetry.space_group_name_H-M   'P 1'
#
loop_
_entity.id
_entity.type
_entity.pdbx_description
1 polymer ?
#
loop_
_entity_poly.entity_id
_entity_poly.type
_entity_poly.pdbx_seq_one_letter_code
_entity_poly.pdbx_strand_id
1 'polypeptide(L)'
;MNKLQIWLYILGAVSIALLANSISVIWATNKGGKFSMWLLLLIVISPFVFITFGLVASKLGLSMGSAIVDSLLTITTILVGLFLFKEWGNVSTYQYVGMFLAVSGIILMQFHK
;
A
#
# COMPACT_ATOMS: atom_id res chain seq x y z
N MET A 1 19.18 13.74 10.43
CA MET A 1 18.01 13.81 9.53
C MET A 1 16.80 14.12 10.39
N ASN A 2 15.99 15.13 10.06
CA ASN A 2 14.86 15.52 10.91
C ASN A 2 13.73 14.49 10.76
N LYS A 3 12.95 14.26 11.84
CA LYS A 3 11.79 13.33 11.84
C LYS A 3 10.84 13.57 10.66
N LEU A 4 10.67 14.83 10.27
CA LEU A 4 9.88 15.23 9.09
C LEU A 4 10.39 14.61 7.78
N GLN A 5 11.71 14.54 7.58
CA GLN A 5 12.30 13.98 6.37
C GLN A 5 12.01 12.47 6.27
N ILE A 6 12.12 11.73 7.38
CA ILE A 6 11.79 10.30 7.43
C ILE A 6 10.33 10.06 7.04
N TRP A 7 9.41 10.88 7.57
CA TRP A 7 7.99 10.79 7.22
C TRP A 7 7.71 11.10 5.75
N LEU A 8 8.45 12.02 5.13
CA LEU A 8 8.33 12.26 3.68
C LEU A 8 8.74 11.02 2.87
N TYR A 9 9.79 10.31 3.26
CA TYR A 9 10.16 9.04 2.60
C TYR A 9 9.08 7.97 2.78
N ILE A 10 8.54 7.82 3.99
CA ILE A 10 7.47 6.86 4.29
C ILE A 10 6.24 7.16 3.42
N LEU A 11 5.75 8.41 3.45
CA LEU A 11 4.55 8.82 2.71
C LEU A 11 4.78 8.69 1.20
N GLY A 12 5.98 8.99 0.70
CA GLY A 12 6.35 8.78 -0.69
C GLY A 12 6.29 7.31 -1.09
N ALA A 13 6.88 6.41 -0.29
CA ALA A 13 6.86 4.98 -0.54
C ALA A 13 5.44 4.40 -0.53
N VAL A 14 4.64 4.77 0.48
CA VAL A 14 3.24 4.35 0.59
C VAL A 14 2.43 4.84 -0.61
N SER A 15 2.61 6.09 -1.04
CA SER A 15 1.88 6.65 -2.18
C SER A 15 2.21 5.94 -3.49
N ILE A 16 3.49 5.66 -3.76
CA ILE A 16 3.92 4.97 -4.97
C ILE A 16 3.42 3.52 -4.97
N ALA A 17 3.51 2.83 -3.83
CA ALA A 17 3.00 1.47 -3.67
C ALA A 17 1.47 1.42 -3.85
N LEU A 18 0.73 2.38 -3.27
CA LEU A 18 -0.73 2.47 -3.41
C LEU A 18 -1.15 2.71 -4.87
N LEU A 19 -0.42 3.57 -5.59
CA LEU A 19 -0.63 3.79 -7.02
C LEU A 19 -0.38 2.51 -7.81
N ALA A 20 0.72 1.79 -7.52
CA ALA A 20 1.03 0.52 -8.17
C ALA A 20 -0.06 -0.53 -7.92
N ASN A 21 -0.55 -0.67 -6.69
CA ASN A 21 -1.66 -1.54 -6.34
C ASN A 21 -2.92 -1.19 -7.13
N SER A 22 -3.26 0.10 -7.19
CA SER A 22 -4.46 0.58 -7.91
C SER A 22 -4.35 0.34 -9.41
N ILE A 23 -3.19 0.64 -10.02
CA ILE A 23 -2.92 0.37 -11.44
C ILE A 23 -2.99 -1.12 -11.73
N SER A 24 -2.46 -1.97 -10.84
CA SER A 24 -2.52 -3.42 -10.98
C SER A 24 -3.96 -3.94 -11.00
N VAL A 25 -4.80 -3.46 -10.09
CA VAL A 25 -6.24 -3.81 -10.06
C VAL A 25 -6.94 -3.34 -11.34
N ILE A 26 -6.70 -2.10 -11.78
CA ILE A 26 -7.28 -1.58 -13.03
C ILE A 26 -6.82 -2.42 -14.22
N TRP A 27 -5.53 -2.73 -14.33
CA TRP A 27 -5.00 -3.59 -15.39
C TRP A 27 -5.67 -4.96 -15.41
N ALA A 28 -5.76 -5.62 -14.24
CA ALA A 28 -6.28 -6.97 -14.12
C ALA A 28 -7.78 -7.07 -14.42
N THR A 29 -8.54 -6.01 -14.12
CA THR A 29 -10.00 -5.97 -14.32
C THR A 29 -10.40 -5.34 -15.66
N ASN A 30 -9.50 -4.62 -16.33
CA ASN A 30 -9.80 -3.98 -17.60
C ASN A 30 -9.87 -5.00 -18.73
N LYS A 31 -10.99 -4.97 -19.46
CA LYS A 31 -11.27 -5.84 -20.63
C LYS A 31 -10.39 -5.53 -21.86
N GLY A 32 -9.53 -4.51 -21.80
CA GLY A 32 -8.67 -4.04 -22.90
C GLY A 32 -7.55 -4.98 -23.37
N GLY A 33 -7.53 -6.23 -22.90
CA GLY A 33 -6.58 -7.27 -23.34
C GLY A 33 -5.26 -7.30 -22.57
N LYS A 34 -4.47 -8.36 -22.80
CA LYS A 34 -3.23 -8.69 -22.06
C LYS A 34 -2.13 -7.62 -22.15
N PHE A 35 -2.19 -6.72 -23.13
CA PHE A 35 -1.19 -5.66 -23.38
C PHE A 35 -1.80 -4.25 -23.31
N SER A 36 -2.65 -3.98 -22.32
CA SER A 36 -3.23 -2.65 -22.14
C SER A 36 -2.19 -1.64 -21.61
N MET A 37 -2.44 -0.34 -21.82
CA MET A 37 -1.60 0.76 -21.32
C MET A 37 -1.34 0.67 -19.80
N TRP A 38 -2.28 0.09 -19.06
CA TRP A 38 -2.16 -0.16 -17.63
C TRP A 38 -1.03 -1.13 -17.28
N LEU A 39 -0.74 -2.13 -18.13
CA LEU A 39 0.41 -3.02 -17.94
C LEU A 39 1.72 -2.27 -18.09
N LEU A 40 1.82 -1.39 -19.09
CA LEU A 40 3.03 -0.58 -19.31
C LEU A 40 3.27 0.35 -18.12
N LEU A 41 2.21 1.00 -17.61
CA LEU A 41 2.29 1.80 -16.39
C LEU A 41 2.71 0.95 -15.18
N LEU A 42 2.17 -0.27 -15.03
CA LEU A 42 2.54 -1.18 -13.96
C LEU A 42 4.02 -1.59 -14.02
N ILE A 43 4.53 -1.92 -15.21
CA ILE A 43 5.94 -2.27 -15.42
C ILE A 43 6.84 -1.09 -15.05
N VAL A 44 6.47 0.12 -15.45
CA VAL A 44 7.25 1.32 -15.15
C VAL A 44 7.22 1.67 -13.67
N ILE A 45 6.07 1.58 -12.99
CA ILE A 45 5.96 1.98 -11.58
C ILE A 45 6.53 0.93 -10.60
N SER A 46 6.54 -0.35 -10.97
CA SER A 46 6.95 -1.44 -10.07
C SER A 46 8.36 -1.28 -9.48
N PRO A 47 9.41 -0.93 -10.25
CA PRO A 47 10.74 -0.66 -9.68
C PRO A 47 10.74 0.46 -8.64
N PHE A 48 9.92 1.50 -8.82
CA PHE A 48 9.85 2.62 -7.90
C PHE A 48 9.29 2.22 -6.53
N VAL A 49 8.40 1.23 -6.47
CA VAL A 49 7.92 0.67 -5.20
C VAL A 49 9.10 0.14 -4.37
N PHE A 50 9.96 -0.68 -4.97
CA PHE A 50 11.12 -1.25 -4.27
C PHE A 50 12.22 -0.22 -3.99
N ILE A 51 12.46 0.71 -4.92
CA ILE A 51 13.44 1.79 -4.69
C ILE A 51 13.02 2.66 -3.52
N THR A 52 11.76 3.10 -3.48
CA THR A 52 11.27 3.98 -2.40
C THR A 52 11.17 3.25 -1.07
N PHE A 53 10.78 1.98 -1.07
CA PHE A 53 10.88 1.13 0.12
C PHE A 53 12.34 0.98 0.60
N GLY A 54 13.28 0.71 -0.31
CA GLY A 54 14.70 0.61 0.00
C GLY A 54 15.26 1.89 0.62
N LEU A 55 14.81 3.06 0.16
CA LEU A 55 15.15 4.34 0.77
C LEU A 55 14.64 4.44 2.21
N VAL A 56 13.41 4.02 2.50
CA VAL A 56 12.88 3.99 3.87
C VAL A 56 13.67 3.01 4.74
N ALA A 57 13.89 1.78 4.24
CA ALA A 57 14.62 0.74 4.95
C ALA A 57 16.07 1.14 5.26
N SER A 58 16.72 1.91 4.38
CA SER A 58 18.07 2.47 4.63
C SER A 58 18.13 3.44 5.81
N LYS A 59 16.98 3.97 6.27
CA LYS A 59 16.88 4.95 7.35
C LYS A 59 16.33 4.37 8.64
N LEU A 60 15.39 3.43 8.55
CA LEU A 60 14.69 2.86 9.70
C LEU A 60 15.06 1.40 9.98
N GLY A 61 15.84 0.77 9.09
CA GLY A 61 16.03 -0.68 9.09
C GLY A 61 14.84 -1.41 8.49
N LEU A 62 15.05 -2.67 8.13
CA LEU A 62 14.05 -3.47 7.43
C LEU A 62 12.79 -3.67 8.27
N SER A 63 12.93 -4.06 9.55
CA SER A 63 11.80 -4.41 10.42
C SER A 63 10.87 -3.23 10.68
N MET A 64 11.40 -2.06 11.06
CA MET A 64 10.57 -0.87 11.29
C MET A 64 10.07 -0.24 9.99
N GLY A 65 10.90 -0.25 8.94
CA GLY A 65 10.51 0.22 7.61
C GLY A 65 9.32 -0.57 7.05
N SER A 66 9.39 -1.90 7.07
CA SER A 66 8.30 -2.78 6.64
C SER A 66 7.08 -2.62 7.53
N ALA A 67 7.26 -2.64 8.86
CA ALA A 67 6.15 -2.51 9.79
C ALA A 67 5.34 -1.23 9.54
N ILE A 68 6.00 -0.08 9.33
CA ILE A 68 5.31 1.20 9.10
C ILE A 68 4.73 1.28 7.68
N VAL A 69 5.54 0.99 6.65
CA VAL A 69 5.11 1.15 5.25
C VAL A 69 4.00 0.16 4.90
N ASP A 70 4.15 -1.11 5.24
CA ASP A 70 3.17 -2.16 4.88
C ASP A 70 1.87 -1.98 5.66
N SER A 71 1.95 -1.52 6.91
CA SER A 71 0.78 -1.16 7.71
C SER A 71 -0.03 -0.02 7.07
N LEU A 72 0.63 1.09 6.76
CA LEU A 72 -0.01 2.25 6.13
C LEU A 72 -0.54 1.89 4.75
N LEU A 73 0.23 1.14 3.96
CA LEU A 73 -0.19 0.66 2.65
C LEU A 73 -1.40 -0.25 2.76
N THR A 74 -1.45 -1.15 3.75
CA THR A 74 -2.60 -2.04 3.98
C THR A 74 -3.85 -1.22 4.29
N ILE A 75 -3.77 -0.29 5.26
CA ILE A 75 -4.90 0.58 5.63
C ILE A 75 -5.40 1.37 4.42
N THR A 76 -4.48 2.05 3.72
CA THR A 76 -4.84 2.89 2.58
C THR A 76 -5.36 2.09 1.39
N THR A 77 -4.83 0.89 1.13
CA THR A 77 -5.33 0.00 0.07
C THR A 77 -6.73 -0.52 0.39
N ILE A 78 -7.01 -0.90 1.64
CA ILE A 78 -8.37 -1.26 2.07
C ILE A 78 -9.33 -0.09 1.82
N LEU A 79 -8.96 1.13 2.23
CA LEU A 79 -9.77 2.32 2.00
C LEU A 79 -10.00 2.57 0.50
N VAL A 80 -8.96 2.44 -0.33
CA VAL A 80 -9.07 2.59 -1.79
C VAL A 80 -9.98 1.52 -2.40
N GLY A 81 -9.84 0.25 -2.03
CA GLY A 81 -10.70 -0.84 -2.49
C GLY A 81 -12.18 -0.59 -2.14
N LEU A 82 -12.45 -0.25 -0.88
CA LEU A 82 -13.79 0.04 -0.41
C LEU A 82 -14.37 1.29 -1.10
N PHE A 83 -13.69 2.43 -1.06
CA PHE A 83 -14.27 3.71 -1.51
C PHE A 83 -14.12 4.00 -3.01
N LEU A 84 -12.95 3.75 -3.61
CA LEU A 84 -12.71 4.05 -5.03
C LEU A 84 -13.19 2.91 -5.94
N PHE A 85 -12.89 1.65 -5.58
CA PHE A 85 -13.34 0.48 -6.34
C PHE A 85 -14.76 0.00 -5.94
N LYS A 86 -15.37 0.64 -4.93
CA LYS A 86 -16.76 0.40 -4.48
C LYS A 86 -17.00 -1.05 -4.08
N GLU A 87 -16.00 -1.69 -3.46
CA GLU A 87 -16.04 -3.12 -3.13
C GLU A 87 -16.92 -3.45 -1.90
N TRP A 88 -17.61 -2.48 -1.29
CA TRP A 88 -18.48 -2.69 -0.13
C TRP A 88 -19.45 -3.87 -0.28
N GLY A 89 -20.03 -4.05 -1.46
CA GLY A 89 -20.98 -5.15 -1.73
C GLY A 89 -20.33 -6.52 -1.93
N ASN A 90 -19.02 -6.58 -2.13
CA ASN A 90 -18.26 -7.80 -2.40
C ASN A 90 -17.51 -8.32 -1.16
N VAL A 91 -17.60 -7.61 -0.03
CA VAL A 91 -16.91 -7.95 1.22
C VAL A 91 -17.91 -8.59 2.19
N SER A 92 -17.63 -9.85 2.57
CA SER A 92 -18.43 -10.57 3.56
C SER A 92 -18.24 -9.99 4.97
N THR A 93 -19.21 -10.23 5.86
CA THR A 93 -19.13 -9.82 7.28
C THR A 93 -17.85 -10.31 7.96
N TYR A 94 -17.40 -11.54 7.67
CA TYR A 94 -16.15 -12.08 8.21
C TYR A 94 -14.91 -11.34 7.70
N GLN A 95 -14.90 -10.91 6.44
CA GLN A 95 -13.81 -10.09 5.88
C GLN A 95 -13.77 -8.70 6.51
N TYR A 96 -14.93 -8.08 6.82
CA TYR A 96 -14.96 -6.83 7.59
C TYR A 96 -14.36 -6.98 8.98
N VAL A 97 -14.69 -8.07 9.69
CA VAL A 97 -14.08 -8.39 10.99
C VAL A 97 -12.56 -8.58 10.83
N GLY A 98 -12.13 -9.32 9.81
CA GLY A 98 -10.70 -9.51 9.51
C GLY A 98 -9.96 -8.20 9.23
N MET A 99 -10.55 -7.31 8.43
CA MET A 99 -10.01 -5.97 8.16
C MET A 99 -9.90 -5.15 9.46
N PHE A 100 -10.93 -5.17 10.30
CA PHE A 100 -10.92 -4.48 11.59
C PHE A 100 -9.81 -5.00 12.53
N LEU A 101 -9.65 -6.33 12.62
CA LEU A 101 -8.59 -6.94 13.42
C LEU A 101 -7.20 -6.62 12.87
N ALA A 102 -7.02 -6.61 11.54
CA ALA A 102 -5.76 -6.23 10.91
C ALA A 102 -5.38 -4.78 11.23
N VAL A 103 -6.32 -3.84 11.09
CA VAL A 103 -6.11 -2.43 11.45
C VAL A 103 -5.80 -2.29 12.94
N SER A 104 -6.50 -3.03 13.81
CA SER A 104 -6.22 -3.02 15.25
C SER A 104 -4.81 -3.53 15.57
N GLY A 105 -4.39 -4.63 14.95
CA GLY A 105 -3.04 -5.17 15.09
C GLY A 105 -1.96 -4.18 14.64
N ILE A 106 -2.19 -3.50 13.51
CA ILE A 106 -1.33 -2.44 13.01
C ILE A 106 -1.19 -1.29 14.04
N ILE A 107 -2.30 -0.85 14.63
CA ILE A 107 -2.29 0.22 15.65
C ILE A 107 -1.49 -0.22 16.88
N LEU A 108 -1.67 -1.46 17.34
CA LEU A 108 -0.93 -2.01 18.48
C LEU A 108 0.58 -2.05 18.25
N MET A 109 1.03 -2.36 17.03
CA MET A 109 2.45 -2.36 16.67
C MET A 109 3.12 -0.98 16.79
N GLN A 110 2.34 0.12 16.77
CA GLN A 110 2.89 1.48 16.89
C GLN A 110 3.22 1.86 18.34
N PHE A 111 2.73 1.14 19.35
CA PHE A 111 2.98 1.43 20.76
C PHE A 111 4.27 0.77 21.30
N HIS A 112 5.35 0.79 20.52
CA HIS A 112 6.67 0.38 21.01
C HIS A 112 7.24 1.44 21.97
N LYS A 113 7.77 1.00 23.13
CA LYS A 113 8.49 1.86 24.08
C LYS A 113 9.85 2.28 23.52
#